data_AF-A0A661PD22-F1
#
_entry.id   AF-A0A661PD22-F1
#
_cell.length_a   1.000
_cell.length_b   1.000
_cell.length_c   1.000
_cell.angle_alpha   90.00
_cell.angle_beta   90.00
_cell.angle_gamma   90.00
#
_symmetry.space_group_name_H-M   'P 1'
#
loop_
_entity.id
_entity.type
_entity.pdbx_description
1 polymer ?
#
loop_
_entity_poly.entity_id
_entity_poly.type
_entity_poly.pdbx_seq_one_letter_code
_entity_poly.pdbx_strand_id
1 'polypeptide(L)'
;RFPLRGMGDMRMSELVEITGLTEVEALQAKERLFSEPFLYAGDELAELEAAAAGQGLQIVRGGRFYHLMAEKQSKGNAVRQWVQQLGESFDRPLFTAALGDSPNDFSMLAVVDHPFLVKHKNGQSESCSLERITRTRDVGPAGWSEAVMQLLDNLSDACRSGEENCHV
;
A
#
# COMPACT_ATOMS: atom_id res chain seq x y z
N ARG A 1 9.23 13.80 24.83
CA ARG A 1 7.98 14.14 24.09
C ARG A 1 8.38 14.21 22.63
N PHE A 2 7.81 13.36 21.77
CA PHE A 2 8.19 13.30 20.36
C PHE A 2 7.61 14.51 19.59
N PRO A 3 8.36 15.15 18.66
CA PRO A 3 7.88 16.23 17.80
C PRO A 3 6.98 15.70 16.67
N LEU A 4 5.81 15.18 17.07
CA LEU A 4 4.79 14.61 16.19
C LEU A 4 3.62 15.57 16.05
N ARG A 5 3.14 15.75 14.81
CA ARG A 5 1.96 16.55 14.49
C ARG A 5 0.93 15.69 13.76
N GLY A 6 -0.13 15.29 14.46
CA GLY A 6 -1.23 14.53 13.87
C GLY A 6 -2.08 15.36 12.92
N MET A 7 -2.59 14.75 11.86
CA MET A 7 -3.53 15.36 10.91
C MET A 7 -4.81 15.84 11.60
N GLY A 8 -5.27 15.12 12.63
CA GLY A 8 -6.39 15.54 13.50
C GLY A 8 -6.15 16.90 14.16
N ASP A 9 -4.90 17.18 14.57
CA ASP A 9 -4.52 18.41 15.27
C ASP A 9 -4.25 19.60 14.32
N MET A 10 -4.13 19.36 13.02
CA MET A 10 -3.85 20.39 12.01
C MET A 10 -5.08 21.26 11.74
N ARG A 11 -4.84 22.55 11.54
CA ARG A 11 -5.89 23.46 11.04
C ARG A 11 -6.18 23.14 9.58
N MET A 12 -7.40 23.45 9.11
CA MET A 12 -7.78 23.18 7.72
C MET A 12 -6.84 23.85 6.71
N SER A 13 -6.45 25.11 6.94
CA SER A 13 -5.51 25.82 6.07
C SER A 13 -4.13 25.16 6.00
N GLU A 14 -3.63 24.67 7.14
CA GLU A 14 -2.35 23.95 7.24
C GLU A 14 -2.42 22.63 6.49
N LEU A 15 -3.54 21.90 6.64
CA LEU A 15 -3.75 20.63 5.96
C LEU A 15 -3.83 20.81 4.43
N VAL A 16 -4.57 21.80 3.96
CA VAL A 16 -4.66 22.18 2.54
C VAL A 16 -3.29 22.53 1.97
N GLU A 17 -2.52 23.35 2.69
CA GLU A 17 -1.18 23.78 2.27
C GLU A 17 -0.23 22.58 2.10
N ILE A 18 -0.18 21.68 3.08
CA ILE A 18 0.75 20.54 3.09
C ILE A 18 0.31 19.44 2.11
N THR A 19 -0.99 19.23 1.95
CA THR A 19 -1.52 18.14 1.13
C THR A 19 -1.75 18.53 -0.33
N GLY A 20 -1.98 19.82 -0.61
CA GLY A 20 -2.45 20.33 -1.90
C GLY A 20 -3.92 20.01 -2.20
N LEU A 21 -4.66 19.49 -1.22
CA LEU A 21 -6.08 19.18 -1.36
C LEU A 21 -6.93 20.46 -1.28
N THR A 22 -8.12 20.42 -1.86
CA THR A 22 -9.16 21.42 -1.58
C THR A 22 -9.65 21.30 -0.14
N GLU A 23 -10.30 22.33 0.40
CA GLU A 23 -10.85 22.27 1.77
C GLU A 23 -11.84 21.11 1.95
N VAL A 24 -12.66 20.81 0.93
CA VAL A 24 -13.63 19.71 0.96
C VAL A 24 -12.93 18.35 1.02
N GLU A 25 -11.93 18.13 0.16
CA GLU A 25 -11.13 16.89 0.18
C GLU A 25 -10.33 16.76 1.48
N ALA A 26 -9.80 17.86 2.01
CA ALA A 26 -9.09 17.88 3.28
C ALA A 26 -10.02 17.55 4.46
N LEU A 27 -11.28 18.01 4.43
CA LEU A 27 -12.28 17.67 5.44
C LEU A 27 -12.57 16.16 5.41
N GLN A 28 -12.77 15.60 4.23
CA GLN A 28 -12.92 14.15 4.03
C GLN A 28 -11.68 13.37 4.47
N ALA A 29 -10.47 13.89 4.20
CA ALA A 29 -9.23 13.25 4.61
C ALA A 29 -9.08 13.15 6.14
N LYS A 30 -9.71 14.06 6.91
CA LYS A 30 -9.75 14.02 8.38
C LYS A 30 -10.77 13.03 8.93
N GLU A 31 -11.73 12.55 8.15
CA GLU A 31 -12.72 11.54 8.59
C GLU A 31 -12.07 10.15 8.65
N ARG A 32 -11.34 9.86 9.74
CA ARG A 32 -10.56 8.64 9.89
C ARG A 32 -11.02 7.82 11.09
N LEU A 33 -11.12 6.51 10.90
CA LEU A 33 -11.57 5.56 11.94
C LEU A 33 -10.45 4.62 12.44
N PHE A 34 -9.42 4.39 11.64
CA PHE A 34 -8.48 3.28 11.87
C PHE A 34 -7.00 3.66 11.89
N SER A 35 -6.65 4.87 11.42
CA SER A 35 -5.27 5.35 11.43
C SER A 35 -5.20 6.86 11.55
N GLU A 36 -4.16 7.34 12.22
CA GLU A 36 -3.83 8.76 12.34
C GLU A 36 -2.57 9.07 11.53
N PRO A 37 -2.67 9.78 10.40
CA PRO A 37 -1.51 10.29 9.67
C PRO A 37 -0.85 11.40 10.47
N PHE A 38 0.48 11.44 10.48
CA PHE A 38 1.21 12.48 11.18
C PHE A 38 2.50 12.87 10.45
N LEU A 39 2.94 14.09 10.72
CA LEU A 39 4.28 14.56 10.40
C LEU A 39 5.19 14.35 11.61
N TYR A 40 6.42 13.97 11.33
CA TYR A 40 7.45 13.78 12.34
C TYR A 40 8.70 14.56 11.94
N ALA A 41 9.19 15.39 12.84
CA ALA A 41 10.36 16.25 12.62
C ALA A 41 11.54 15.91 13.54
N GLY A 42 11.48 14.78 14.25
CA GLY A 42 12.56 14.30 15.11
C GLY A 42 13.44 13.29 14.39
N ASP A 43 14.60 13.00 14.98
CA ASP A 43 15.55 12.02 14.45
C ASP A 43 15.36 10.64 15.11
N GLU A 44 14.63 10.59 16.23
CA GLU A 44 14.47 9.41 17.07
C GLU A 44 13.28 8.52 16.68
N LEU A 45 13.11 8.25 15.38
CA LEU A 45 11.96 7.48 14.89
C LEU A 45 11.86 6.09 15.53
N ALA A 46 12.99 5.41 15.75
CA ALA A 46 13.02 4.08 16.36
C ALA A 46 12.48 4.07 17.81
N GLU A 47 12.71 5.14 18.57
CA GLU A 47 12.22 5.29 19.94
C GLU A 47 10.71 5.58 19.95
N LEU A 48 10.24 6.37 18.99
CA LEU A 48 8.82 6.61 18.77
C LEU A 48 8.10 5.31 18.35
N GLU A 49 8.71 4.51 17.47
CA GLU A 49 8.21 3.18 17.06
C GLU A 49 8.13 2.22 18.26
N ALA A 50 9.17 2.16 19.09
CA ALA A 50 9.16 1.34 20.30
C ALA A 50 8.08 1.79 21.30
N ALA A 51 7.90 3.10 21.48
CA ALA A 51 6.86 3.66 22.32
C ALA A 51 5.45 3.35 21.80
N ALA A 52 5.24 3.42 20.48
CA ALA A 52 3.97 3.05 19.85
C ALA A 52 3.69 1.54 20.00
N ALA A 53 4.70 0.68 19.78
CA ALA A 53 4.59 -0.76 19.96
C ALA A 53 4.21 -1.14 21.40
N GLY A 54 4.77 -0.46 22.40
CA GLY A 54 4.39 -0.63 23.81
C GLY A 54 2.92 -0.32 24.12
N GLN A 55 2.20 0.34 23.20
CA GLN A 55 0.77 0.63 23.28
C GLN A 55 -0.07 -0.23 22.31
N GLY A 56 0.50 -1.25 21.68
CA GLY A 56 -0.19 -2.08 20.68
C GLY A 56 -0.45 -1.35 19.35
N LEU A 57 0.34 -0.31 19.06
CA LEU A 57 0.29 0.45 17.83
C LEU A 57 1.55 0.21 17.00
N GLN A 58 1.47 0.46 15.71
CA GLN A 58 2.61 0.48 14.80
C GLN A 58 2.64 1.80 14.04
N ILE A 59 3.83 2.17 13.58
CA ILE A 59 4.04 3.29 12.69
C ILE A 59 4.47 2.75 11.33
N VAL A 60 3.79 3.17 10.29
CA VAL A 60 4.17 2.84 8.92
C VAL A 60 4.44 4.11 8.14
N ARG A 61 5.51 4.10 7.34
CA ARG A 61 5.85 5.21 6.46
C ARG A 61 5.03 5.09 5.17
N GLY A 62 4.16 6.08 4.93
CA GLY A 62 3.55 6.30 3.62
C GLY A 62 4.43 7.19 2.75
N GLY A 63 3.84 7.83 1.74
CA GLY A 63 4.57 8.79 0.92
C GLY A 63 5.02 10.02 1.74
N ARG A 64 4.09 10.94 2.02
CA ARG A 64 4.39 12.20 2.72
C ARG A 64 4.24 12.14 4.24
N PHE A 65 3.44 11.20 4.73
CA PHE A 65 3.09 11.09 6.14
C PHE A 65 3.54 9.74 6.70
N TYR A 66 3.81 9.72 7.99
CA TYR A 66 3.75 8.49 8.77
C TYR A 66 2.31 8.22 9.16
N HIS A 67 1.98 6.96 9.46
CA HIS A 67 0.65 6.57 9.90
C HIS A 67 0.76 5.77 11.19
N LEU A 68 0.09 6.23 12.24
CA LEU A 68 -0.08 5.49 13.48
C LEU A 68 -1.36 4.65 13.36
N MET A 69 -1.26 3.35 13.60
CA MET A 69 -2.37 2.40 13.44
C MET A 69 -2.21 1.21 14.39
N ALA A 70 -3.24 0.41 14.58
CA ALA A 70 -3.13 -0.78 15.43
C ALA A 70 -2.11 -1.78 14.85
N GLU A 71 -1.31 -2.40 15.71
CA GLU A 71 -0.18 -3.28 15.33
C GLU A 71 -0.57 -4.45 14.41
N LYS A 72 -1.81 -4.94 14.53
CA LYS A 72 -2.31 -6.06 13.72
C LYS A 72 -2.96 -5.63 12.41
N GLN A 73 -3.06 -4.34 12.12
CA GLN A 73 -3.61 -3.86 10.86
C GLN A 73 -2.55 -3.90 9.76
N SER A 74 -2.88 -4.43 8.59
CA SER A 74 -2.04 -4.32 7.40
C SER A 74 -2.88 -4.51 6.15
N LYS A 75 -2.45 -3.95 5.02
CA LYS A 75 -3.11 -4.18 3.73
C LYS A 75 -3.10 -5.67 3.38
N GLY A 76 -2.01 -6.38 3.69
CA GLY A 76 -1.92 -7.83 3.51
C GLY A 76 -2.94 -8.63 4.31
N ASN A 77 -3.20 -8.27 5.57
CA ASN A 77 -4.25 -8.91 6.38
C ASN A 77 -5.64 -8.69 5.77
N ALA A 78 -5.92 -7.48 5.29
CA ALA A 78 -7.19 -7.17 4.63
C ALA A 78 -7.36 -7.96 3.33
N VAL A 79 -6.34 -8.01 2.48
CA VAL A 79 -6.37 -8.78 1.23
C VAL A 79 -6.55 -10.28 1.49
N ARG A 80 -5.82 -10.88 2.44
CA ARG A 80 -6.00 -12.30 2.78
C ARG A 80 -7.43 -12.62 3.22
N GLN A 81 -7.99 -11.80 4.12
CA GLN A 81 -9.36 -11.99 4.58
C GLN A 81 -10.37 -11.87 3.44
N TRP A 82 -10.19 -10.87 2.58
CA TRP A 82 -11.08 -10.64 1.45
C TRP A 82 -11.00 -11.75 0.41
N VAL A 83 -9.79 -12.20 0.04
CA VAL A 83 -9.58 -13.30 -0.91
C VAL A 83 -10.14 -14.61 -0.36
N GLN A 84 -9.98 -14.89 0.93
CA GLN A 84 -10.56 -16.07 1.56
C GLN A 84 -12.10 -16.04 1.47
N GLN A 85 -12.72 -14.94 1.92
CA GLN A 85 -14.18 -14.80 1.92
C GLN A 85 -14.77 -14.82 0.51
N LEU A 86 -14.13 -14.13 -0.43
CA LEU A 86 -14.58 -14.11 -1.82
C LEU A 86 -14.41 -15.48 -2.47
N GLY A 87 -13.30 -16.16 -2.20
CA GLY A 87 -13.00 -17.49 -2.74
C GLY A 87 -14.02 -18.55 -2.38
N GLU A 88 -14.70 -18.43 -1.24
CA GLU A 88 -15.82 -19.33 -0.85
C GLU A 88 -16.99 -19.29 -1.85
N SER A 89 -17.08 -18.25 -2.68
CA SER A 89 -18.13 -18.09 -3.71
C SER A 89 -17.75 -18.66 -5.08
N PHE A 90 -16.55 -19.23 -5.24
CA PHE A 90 -16.07 -19.74 -6.52
C PHE A 90 -15.55 -21.18 -6.38
N ASP A 91 -15.83 -22.02 -7.39
CA ASP A 91 -15.33 -23.40 -7.43
C ASP A 91 -13.83 -23.50 -7.79
N ARG A 92 -13.17 -22.36 -7.99
CA ARG A 92 -11.76 -22.27 -8.40
C ARG A 92 -11.01 -21.22 -7.57
N PRO A 93 -9.70 -21.42 -7.35
CA PRO A 93 -8.86 -20.41 -6.70
C PRO A 93 -8.95 -19.07 -7.42
N LEU A 94 -8.93 -17.98 -6.65
CA LEU A 94 -8.87 -16.63 -7.20
C LEU A 94 -7.45 -16.34 -7.69
N PHE A 95 -7.35 -15.78 -8.88
CA PHE A 95 -6.12 -15.20 -9.39
C PHE A 95 -5.95 -13.78 -8.81
N THR A 96 -4.85 -13.53 -8.10
CA THR A 96 -4.64 -12.25 -7.40
C THR A 96 -3.40 -11.52 -7.86
N ALA A 97 -3.56 -10.22 -8.07
CA ALA A 97 -2.46 -9.31 -8.36
C ALA A 97 -2.57 -8.05 -7.51
N ALA A 98 -1.42 -7.47 -7.16
CA ALA A 98 -1.38 -6.19 -6.46
C ALA A 98 -0.26 -5.33 -7.02
N LEU A 99 -0.53 -4.03 -7.08
CA LEU A 99 0.38 -3.01 -7.58
C LEU A 99 0.57 -2.00 -6.45
N GLY A 100 1.82 -1.71 -6.10
CA GLY A 100 2.17 -0.75 -5.05
C GLY A 100 3.47 -0.05 -5.39
N ASP A 101 3.75 1.06 -4.74
CA ASP A 101 4.96 1.86 -4.96
C ASP A 101 5.72 2.13 -3.66
N SER A 102 5.09 1.95 -2.49
CA SER A 102 5.65 2.39 -1.21
C SER A 102 5.76 1.25 -0.18
N PRO A 103 6.54 1.42 0.90
CA PRO A 103 6.71 0.38 1.92
C PRO A 103 5.39 -0.07 2.57
N ASN A 104 4.39 0.82 2.68
CA ASN A 104 3.09 0.46 3.23
C ASN A 104 2.28 -0.53 2.35
N ASP A 105 2.70 -0.74 1.10
CA ASP A 105 2.12 -1.70 0.15
C ASP A 105 2.74 -3.09 0.29
N PHE A 106 3.93 -3.21 0.89
CA PHE A 106 4.68 -4.47 0.89
C PHE A 106 3.91 -5.62 1.53
N SER A 107 3.13 -5.34 2.57
CA SER A 107 2.26 -6.35 3.20
C SER A 107 1.22 -6.92 2.22
N MET A 108 0.66 -6.09 1.34
CA MET A 108 -0.28 -6.51 0.30
C MET A 108 0.45 -7.25 -0.83
N LEU A 109 1.59 -6.72 -1.29
CA LEU A 109 2.40 -7.35 -2.33
C LEU A 109 2.88 -8.74 -1.90
N ALA A 110 3.19 -8.95 -0.62
CA ALA A 110 3.64 -10.22 -0.10
C ALA A 110 2.58 -11.34 -0.11
N VAL A 111 1.29 -11.03 -0.32
CA VAL A 111 0.18 -12.01 -0.16
C VAL A 111 -0.61 -12.33 -1.42
N VAL A 112 -0.44 -11.56 -2.51
CA VAL A 112 -1.07 -11.85 -3.81
C VAL A 112 -0.27 -12.87 -4.61
N ASP A 113 -0.71 -13.33 -5.77
CA ASP A 113 0.09 -14.23 -6.64
C ASP A 113 1.09 -13.44 -7.49
N HIS A 114 0.65 -12.30 -8.04
CA HIS A 114 1.42 -11.45 -8.94
C HIS A 114 1.63 -10.04 -8.37
N PRO A 115 2.74 -9.78 -7.66
CA PRO A 115 3.02 -8.49 -7.07
C PRO A 115 3.88 -7.63 -7.99
N PHE A 116 3.46 -6.40 -8.21
CA PHE A 116 4.18 -5.41 -8.98
C PHE A 116 4.59 -4.23 -8.11
N LEU A 117 5.88 -3.88 -8.18
CA LEU A 117 6.43 -2.65 -7.61
C LEU A 117 6.58 -1.59 -8.70
N VAL A 118 5.75 -0.56 -8.61
CA VAL A 118 5.71 0.55 -9.54
C VAL A 118 6.81 1.55 -9.19
N LYS A 119 7.60 1.98 -10.18
CA LYS A 119 8.61 3.03 -9.98
C LYS A 119 7.97 4.37 -9.62
N HIS A 120 8.65 5.08 -8.73
CA HIS A 120 8.33 6.44 -8.35
C HIS A 120 8.59 7.41 -9.50
N LYS A 121 7.95 8.58 -9.46
CA LYS A 121 8.13 9.64 -10.48
C LYS A 121 9.58 10.12 -10.62
N ASN A 122 10.40 9.96 -9.59
CA ASN A 122 11.84 10.28 -9.61
C ASN A 122 12.71 9.18 -10.27
N GLY A 123 12.09 8.13 -10.82
CA GLY A 123 12.77 7.00 -11.47
C GLY A 123 13.31 5.93 -10.52
N GLN A 124 13.17 6.12 -9.20
CA GLN A 124 13.61 5.16 -8.19
C GLN A 124 12.51 4.13 -7.89
N SER A 125 12.91 3.02 -7.28
CA SER A 125 11.99 2.03 -6.68
C SER A 125 12.38 1.83 -5.23
N GLU A 126 11.39 1.55 -4.40
CA GLU A 126 11.65 1.10 -3.03
C GLU A 126 12.43 -0.22 -3.01
N SER A 127 13.25 -0.41 -1.98
CA SER A 127 13.92 -1.68 -1.76
C SER A 127 12.95 -2.69 -1.14
N CYS A 128 12.45 -3.60 -1.96
CA CYS A 128 11.59 -4.70 -1.52
C CYS A 128 12.33 -6.04 -1.69
N SER A 129 12.45 -6.80 -0.61
CA SER A 129 13.13 -8.11 -0.58
C SER A 129 12.27 -9.27 -1.06
N LEU A 130 11.05 -9.00 -1.55
CA LEU A 130 10.16 -10.04 -2.05
C LEU A 130 10.71 -10.61 -3.36
N GLU A 131 11.07 -11.90 -3.38
CA GLU A 131 11.75 -12.53 -4.52
C GLU A 131 10.90 -12.53 -5.80
N ARG A 132 9.60 -12.79 -5.66
CA ARG A 132 8.61 -12.87 -6.76
C ARG A 132 8.11 -11.51 -7.27
N ILE A 133 8.75 -10.40 -6.88
CA ILE A 133 8.27 -9.06 -7.21
C ILE A 133 8.70 -8.62 -8.61
N THR A 134 7.72 -8.29 -9.44
CA THR A 134 7.96 -7.70 -10.75
C THR A 134 8.09 -6.19 -10.61
N ARG A 135 9.15 -5.61 -11.18
CA ARG A 135 9.38 -4.15 -11.12
C ARG A 135 9.04 -3.53 -12.45
N THR A 136 8.26 -2.45 -12.44
CA THR A 136 7.91 -1.72 -13.67
C THR A 136 9.13 -0.97 -14.20
N ARG A 137 9.21 -0.80 -15.51
CA ARG A 137 10.23 0.03 -16.16
C ARG A 137 9.81 1.49 -16.12
N ASP A 138 8.53 1.75 -16.34
CA ASP A 138 7.93 3.09 -16.33
C ASP A 138 7.48 3.52 -14.93
N VAL A 139 7.25 4.82 -14.76
CA VAL A 139 6.93 5.46 -13.48
C VAL A 139 5.44 5.72 -13.31
N GLY A 140 4.97 5.70 -12.06
CA GLY A 140 3.62 6.14 -11.69
C GLY A 140 2.52 5.50 -12.55
N PRO A 141 1.59 6.29 -13.13
CA PRO A 141 0.49 5.76 -13.95
C PRO A 141 0.94 4.94 -15.17
N ALA A 142 2.06 5.31 -15.81
CA ALA A 142 2.58 4.55 -16.95
C ALA A 142 3.13 3.18 -16.50
N GLY A 143 3.86 3.14 -15.38
CA GLY A 143 4.30 1.88 -14.78
C GLY A 143 3.14 1.00 -14.32
N TRP A 144 2.10 1.61 -13.74
CA TRP A 144 0.86 0.89 -13.40
C TRP A 144 0.22 0.25 -14.64
N SER A 145 0.11 1.01 -15.75
CA SER A 145 -0.42 0.51 -17.01
C SER A 145 0.43 -0.63 -17.57
N GLU A 146 1.75 -0.51 -17.52
CA GLU A 146 2.69 -1.57 -17.92
C GLU A 146 2.43 -2.85 -17.13
N ALA A 147 2.30 -2.77 -15.80
CA ALA A 147 2.05 -3.93 -14.94
C ALA A 147 0.71 -4.61 -15.27
N VAL A 148 -0.35 -3.84 -15.51
CA VAL A 148 -1.65 -4.40 -15.92
C VAL A 148 -1.57 -5.09 -17.28
N MET A 149 -0.90 -4.49 -18.25
CA MET A 149 -0.73 -5.12 -19.57
C MET A 149 0.05 -6.43 -19.47
N GLN A 150 1.15 -6.46 -18.71
CA GLN A 150 1.91 -7.69 -18.45
C GLN A 150 1.04 -8.77 -17.78
N LEU A 151 0.19 -8.39 -16.84
CA LEU A 151 -0.72 -9.31 -16.18
C LEU A 151 -1.71 -9.94 -17.15
N LEU A 152 -2.33 -9.11 -18.00
CA LEU A 152 -3.31 -9.55 -19.00
C LEU A 152 -2.68 -10.43 -20.08
N ASP A 153 -1.46 -10.08 -20.53
CA ASP A 153 -0.73 -10.87 -21.51
C ASP A 153 -0.41 -12.27 -20.95
N ASN A 154 0.08 -12.36 -19.71
CA ASN A 154 0.36 -13.63 -19.04
C ASN A 154 -0.89 -14.51 -18.90
N LEU A 155 -2.04 -13.91 -18.57
CA LEU A 155 -3.32 -14.62 -18.50
C LEU A 155 -3.75 -15.13 -19.88
N SER A 156 -3.50 -14.36 -20.93
CA SER A 156 -3.85 -14.73 -22.31
C SER A 156 -2.95 -15.82 -22.89
N ASP A 157 -1.69 -15.92 -22.44
CA ASP A 157 -0.76 -16.96 -22.86
C ASP A 157 -1.01 -18.29 -22.14
N ALA A 158 -1.27 -18.25 -20.82
CA ALA A 158 -1.80 -19.40 -20.08
C ALA A 158 -3.11 -19.91 -20.71
N CYS A 159 -3.94 -18.96 -21.16
CA CYS A 159 -5.00 -19.05 -22.16
C CYS A 159 -4.85 -20.13 -23.25
N ARG A 160 -3.73 -19.97 -23.98
CA ARG A 160 -3.52 -20.46 -25.34
C ARG A 160 -2.58 -21.67 -25.39
N SER A 161 -1.74 -21.86 -24.38
CA SER A 161 -0.78 -22.97 -24.32
C SER A 161 -1.43 -24.33 -24.14
N GLY A 162 -2.73 -24.41 -23.79
CA GLY A 162 -3.43 -25.67 -23.60
C GLY A 162 -2.85 -26.52 -22.46
N GLU A 163 -1.98 -25.94 -21.63
CA GLU A 163 -1.71 -26.49 -20.32
C GLU A 163 -3.06 -26.59 -19.61
N GLU A 164 -3.35 -27.74 -18.99
CA GLU A 164 -4.60 -27.97 -18.24
C GLU A 164 -4.83 -26.94 -17.11
N ASN A 165 -3.92 -25.96 -16.94
CA ASN A 165 -3.97 -24.79 -16.06
C ASN A 165 -4.29 -23.45 -16.77
N CYS A 166 -4.92 -23.46 -17.95
CA CYS A 166 -5.65 -22.28 -18.43
C CYS A 166 -6.86 -22.05 -17.50
N HIS A 167 -6.64 -21.35 -16.40
CA HIS A 167 -7.63 -21.10 -15.36
C HIS A 167 -7.76 -19.59 -15.11
N VAL A 168 -8.32 -18.89 -16.11
CA VAL A 168 -8.89 -17.53 -15.94
C VAL A 168 -10.25 -17.65 -15.30
#